data_AF-A0A094GI17-F1
#
_entry.id   AF-A0A094GI17-F1
#
_cell.length_a   1.000
_cell.length_b   1.000
_cell.length_c   1.000
_cell.angle_alpha   90.00
_cell.angle_beta   90.00
_cell.angle_gamma   90.00
#
_symmetry.space_group_name_H-M   'P 1'
#
loop_
_entity.id
_entity.type
_entity.pdbx_description
1 polymer ?
#
loop_
_entity_poly.entity_id
_entity_poly.type
_entity_poly.pdbx_seq_one_letter_code
_entity_poly.pdbx_strand_id
1 'polypeptide(L)' 'MHATATVNGQVIAETDNYEVVEGNIYGDASYYNITTGKTELKDAAWYYPETFEKANHIKNYVAFYKTKVDVKSE' A
#
# COMPACT_ATOMS: atom_id res chain seq x y z
N MET A 1 -14.50 -7.84 5.90
CA MET A 1 -13.99 -6.53 6.32
C MET A 1 -13.48 -5.84 5.07
N HIS A 2 -13.88 -4.60 4.85
CA HIS A 2 -13.54 -3.80 3.69
C HIS A 2 -12.43 -2.82 4.06
N ALA A 3 -11.44 -2.62 3.19
CA ALA A 3 -10.35 -1.67 3.40
C ALA A 3 -10.31 -0.65 2.27
N THR A 4 -10.05 0.60 2.63
CA THR A 4 -10.03 1.73 1.69
C THR A 4 -8.79 2.59 1.93
N ALA A 5 -8.12 2.96 0.84
CA ALA A 5 -7.04 3.94 0.82
C ALA A 5 -7.54 5.23 0.15
N THR A 6 -7.34 6.37 0.80
CA THR A 6 -7.80 7.68 0.32
C THR A 6 -6.71 8.74 0.34
N VAL A 7 -6.76 9.66 -0.62
CA VAL A 7 -5.93 10.87 -0.69
C VAL A 7 -6.86 12.06 -0.89
N ASN A 8 -6.81 13.04 0.01
CA ASN A 8 -7.70 14.22 -0.01
C ASN A 8 -9.20 13.85 -0.11
N GLY A 9 -9.62 12.75 0.52
CA GLY A 9 -10.99 12.24 0.47
C GLY A 9 -11.38 11.48 -0.81
N GLN A 10 -10.49 11.40 -1.81
CA GLN A 10 -10.69 10.57 -2.99
C GLN A 10 -10.22 9.14 -2.71
N VAL A 11 -11.07 8.14 -2.97
CA VAL A 11 -10.69 6.72 -2.95
C VAL A 11 -9.75 6.44 -4.12
N ILE A 12 -8.57 5.91 -3.80
CA ILE A 12 -7.54 5.54 -4.78
C ILE A 12 -7.38 4.02 -4.92
N ALA A 13 -7.76 3.27 -3.90
CA ALA A 13 -7.79 1.81 -3.90
C ALA A 13 -8.74 1.32 -2.80
N GLU A 14 -9.41 0.20 -3.04
CA GLU A 14 -10.25 -0.49 -2.08
C GLU A 14 -10.16 -2.00 -2.27
N THR A 15 -10.33 -2.78 -1.21
CA THR A 15 -10.24 -4.23 -1.27
C THR A 15 -10.93 -4.90 -0.08
N ASP A 16 -11.50 -6.08 -0.29
CA ASP A 16 -11.93 -6.99 0.77
C ASP A 16 -10.87 -8.04 1.13
N ASN A 17 -9.79 -8.11 0.32
CA ASN A 17 -8.65 -9.00 0.53
C ASN A 17 -7.42 -8.15 0.88
N TYR A 18 -7.08 -8.13 2.17
CA TYR A 18 -5.90 -7.45 2.69
C TYR A 18 -5.28 -8.23 3.85
N GLU A 19 -4.02 -7.94 4.12
CA GLU A 19 -3.29 -8.46 5.27
C GLU A 19 -2.66 -7.30 6.06
N VAL A 20 -2.69 -7.40 7.38
CA VAL A 20 -2.05 -6.41 8.26
C VAL A 20 -0.68 -6.95 8.64
N VAL A 21 0.37 -6.25 8.25
CA VAL A 21 1.77 -6.59 8.56
C VAL A 21 2.41 -5.57 9.49
N GLU A 22 3.45 -5.99 10.21
CA GLU A 22 4.11 -5.19 11.26
C GLU A 22 4.99 -4.04 10.72
N GLY A 23 5.12 -3.90 9.41
CA GLY A 23 5.87 -2.81 8.78
C GLY A 23 7.39 -3.01 8.82
N ASN A 24 7.86 -4.23 8.54
CA ASN A 24 9.28 -4.55 8.37
C ASN A 24 9.68 -4.58 6.86
N ILE A 25 10.97 -4.78 6.57
CA ILE A 25 11.48 -5.04 5.22
C ILE A 25 11.32 -6.53 4.92
N TYR A 26 10.60 -6.84 3.83
CA TYR A 26 10.27 -8.22 3.45
C TYR A 26 10.83 -8.65 2.10
N GLY A 27 11.67 -7.82 1.48
CA GLY A 27 12.28 -8.03 0.18
C GLY A 27 12.78 -6.72 -0.41
N ASP A 28 13.14 -6.74 -1.70
CA ASP A 28 13.46 -5.52 -2.43
C ASP A 28 12.16 -4.82 -2.85
N ALA A 29 11.92 -3.64 -2.27
CA ALA A 29 10.70 -2.88 -2.54
C ALA A 29 10.78 -2.13 -3.88
N SER A 30 9.68 -2.15 -4.62
CA SER A 30 9.42 -1.24 -5.73
C SER A 30 8.34 -0.25 -5.34
N TYR A 31 8.47 1.00 -5.77
CA TYR A 31 7.66 2.11 -5.30
C TYR A 31 6.78 2.69 -6.39
N TYR A 32 5.61 3.18 -5.98
CA TYR A 32 4.68 3.92 -6.81
C TYR A 32 4.49 5.34 -6.28
N ASN A 33 4.46 6.29 -7.22
CA ASN A 33 3.91 7.61 -6.97
C ASN A 33 2.40 7.56 -7.13
N ILE A 34 1.69 8.32 -6.30
CA ILE A 34 0.24 8.47 -6.38
C ILE A 34 -0.07 9.88 -6.85
N THR A 35 -0.80 9.98 -7.95
CA THR A 35 -1.22 11.27 -8.51
C THR A 35 -2.74 11.38 -8.45
N THR A 36 -3.23 12.42 -7.78
CA THR A 36 -4.66 12.74 -7.67
C THR A 36 -4.88 14.21 -8.05
N GLY A 37 -5.44 14.44 -9.23
CA GLY A 37 -5.61 15.80 -9.77
C GLY A 37 -4.29 16.57 -9.85
N LYS A 38 -4.11 17.56 -8.96
CA LYS A 38 -2.90 18.40 -8.86
C LYS A 38 -1.91 17.94 -7.78
N THR A 39 -2.24 16.89 -7.03
CA THR A 39 -1.40 16.36 -5.96
C THR A 39 -0.59 15.18 -6.49
N GLU A 40 0.73 15.23 -6.30
CA GLU A 40 1.62 14.08 -6.49
C GLU A 40 2.24 13.71 -5.13
N LEU A 41 2.04 12.46 -4.71
CA LEU A 41 2.69 11.87 -3.55
C LEU A 41 3.75 10.90 -4.04
N LYS A 42 5.02 11.31 -3.95
CA LYS A 42 6.14 10.46 -4.35
C LYS A 42 6.34 9.31 -3.37
N ASP A 43 6.64 8.11 -3.88
CA ASP A 43 6.91 6.90 -3.10
C ASP A 43 5.86 6.71 -1.99
N ALA A 44 4.59 6.74 -2.37
CA ALA A 44 3.46 6.74 -1.44
C ALA A 44 2.83 5.36 -1.27
N ALA A 45 3.08 4.48 -2.23
CA ALA A 45 2.81 3.06 -2.13
C ALA A 45 4.06 2.26 -2.52
N TRP A 46 4.14 1.03 -2.04
CA TRP A 46 5.19 0.08 -2.42
C TRP A 46 4.63 -1.33 -2.53
N TYR A 47 5.38 -2.19 -3.20
CA TYR A 47 5.14 -3.61 -3.26
C TYR A 47 6.47 -4.37 -3.33
N TYR A 48 6.43 -5.66 -3.02
CA TYR A 48 7.58 -6.55 -3.14
C TYR A 48 7.39 -7.46 -4.36
N PRO A 49 8.03 -7.17 -5.51
CA PRO A 49 8.04 -8.08 -6.67
C PRO A 49 8.75 -9.39 -6.35
N GLU A 50 9.75 -9.34 -5.46
CA GLU A 50 10.40 -10.51 -4.89
C GLU A 50 10.46 -10.34 -3.36
N THR A 51 10.09 -11.39 -2.64
CA THR A 51 9.99 -11.42 -1.18
C THR A 51 10.98 -12.42 -0.61
N PHE A 52 11.36 -12.23 0.66
CA PHE A 52 11.95 -13.31 1.43
C PHE A 52 10.98 -14.49 1.52
N GLU A 53 11.50 -15.70 1.59
CA GLU A 53 10.70 -16.94 1.54
C GLU A 53 9.55 -16.95 2.57
N LYS A 54 9.82 -16.45 3.77
CA LYS A 54 8.83 -16.35 4.86
C LYS A 54 7.72 -15.31 4.60
N ALA A 55 7.95 -14.38 3.69
CA ALA A 55 7.04 -13.30 3.32
C ALA A 55 6.37 -13.50 1.94
N ASN A 56 6.48 -14.69 1.35
CA ASN A 56 5.86 -14.98 0.05
C ASN A 56 4.33 -14.77 0.02
N HIS A 57 3.67 -14.80 1.18
CA HIS A 57 2.23 -14.53 1.30
C HIS A 57 1.86 -13.09 0.93
N ILE A 58 2.77 -12.12 1.06
CA ILE A 58 2.57 -10.72 0.64
C ILE A 58 3.23 -10.37 -0.69
N LYS A 59 3.74 -11.35 -1.45
CA LYS A 59 4.35 -11.09 -2.77
C LYS A 59 3.33 -10.41 -3.68
N ASN A 60 3.75 -9.33 -4.33
CA ASN A 60 2.92 -8.48 -5.20
C ASN A 60 1.73 -7.76 -4.54
N TYR A 61 1.59 -7.79 -3.21
CA TYR A 61 0.61 -6.96 -2.52
C TYR A 61 1.11 -5.51 -2.49
N VAL A 62 0.18 -4.57 -2.65
CA VAL A 62 0.46 -3.13 -2.60
C VAL A 62 0.14 -2.60 -1.21
N ALA A 63 1.12 -1.96 -0.58
CA ALA A 63 0.99 -1.29 0.69
C ALA A 63 1.10 0.23 0.53
N PHE A 64 0.51 0.98 1.45
CA PHE A 64 0.48 2.45 1.44
C PHE A 64 1.15 3.02 2.68
N TYR A 65 1.86 4.14 2.54
CA TYR A 65 2.46 4.84 3.68
C TYR A 65 1.37 5.57 4.44
N LYS A 66 1.07 5.12 5.67
CA LYS A 66 0.05 5.73 6.53
C LYS A 66 0.32 7.21 6.90
N THR A 67 1.55 7.71 6.67
CA THR A 67 1.90 9.13 6.83
C THR A 67 1.56 9.99 5.61
N LYS A 68 1.24 9.37 4.47
CA LYS A 68 0.94 10.03 3.19
C LYS A 68 -0.48 9.72 2.68
N VAL A 69 -1.01 8.54 3.02
CA VAL A 69 -2.29 8.02 2.55
C VAL A 69 -3.12 7.60 3.76
N ASP A 70 -4.38 8.03 3.80
CA ASP A 70 -5.33 7.60 4.81
C ASP A 70 -5.83 6.20 4.48
N VAL A 71 -5.51 5.22 5.34
CA VAL A 71 -5.92 3.82 5.19
C VAL A 71 -6.83 3.43 6.36
N LYS A 72 -8.03 2.92 6.04
CA LYS A 72 -9.01 2.44 7.02
C LYS A 72 -9.48 1.05 6.65
N SER A 73 -9.86 0.25 7.64
CA SER A 73 -10.58 -0.99 7.44
C SER A 73 -11.74 -1.12 8.43
N GLU A 74 -12.84 -1.70 7.97
CA GLU A 74 -14.09 -1.89 8.73
C GLU A 74 -14.73 -3.27 8.49
#